data_AF-A0A8C5QYX7-F1
#
_entry.id   AF-A0A8C5QYX7-F1
#
_cell.length_a   1.000
_cell.length_b   1.000
_cell.length_c   1.000
_cell.angle_alpha   90.00
_cell.angle_beta   90.00
_cell.angle_gamma   90.00
#
_symmetry.space_group_name_H-M   'P 1'
#
loop_
_entity.id
_entity.type
_entity.pdbx_description
1 polymer ?
#
loop_
_entity_poly.entity_id
_entity_poly.type
_entity_poly.pdbx_seq_one_letter_code
_entity_poly.pdbx_strand_id
1 'polypeptide(L)'
;MAALGWCSSVLRISYRGGVSVHAVRSGCQYTSLASVPQVNYVLASHSVTIQQTRNSSFFNKLTADELWKGVLADSGAASRKGRGKRTKKRQKKDLNRGQFLGEGKSGFLWPGLNTPIVKTTAAQAIGRREQSQQEQLQADIIKQRDEWDKKRNTKVKRERGWTGSSWGGVSIGSPDPGPNGETYEDFDCRVIQVKNVFNMTAKEGRKKTVSALVAIGNGNGVAGFAVGKSADRMAAFRKAKNRATHYLHFIERYNDHTIYHDITSTFKRTSIRMKKQNFGYGLRCHRAIITMCKLIGIQDMYAKVSGSVNLLNLTRALFLGLYRQETHQTVADKKSLYVVEFRDECGPLPRIVATPQGAMRTDPEPEGEVPATKLDWHEIKAAQGMKKSAWANVKRTIWMLGWRAKFHGGGPKKMFAQGLTRSIGKKLLRVQQALPVCHANVASPACLSSVCPALRRQDQCHTQPAESLPPLRNT
;
A
#
# COMPACT_ATOMS: atom_id res chain seq x y z
N MET A 1 10.77 16.16 -56.27
CA MET A 1 11.95 16.96 -55.92
C MET A 1 12.74 16.22 -54.85
N ALA A 2 13.86 15.61 -55.26
CA ALA A 2 14.93 15.09 -54.41
C ALA A 2 15.53 16.26 -53.59
N ALA A 3 16.12 16.09 -52.40
CA ALA A 3 17.31 15.28 -52.20
C ALA A 3 17.53 14.90 -50.72
N LEU A 4 18.01 13.67 -50.55
CA LEU A 4 18.76 13.18 -49.39
C LEU A 4 20.13 13.87 -49.34
N GLY A 5 20.57 14.26 -48.14
CA GLY A 5 21.92 14.77 -47.89
C GLY A 5 22.57 14.01 -46.73
N TRP A 6 23.58 13.23 -47.04
CA TRP A 6 24.45 12.50 -46.11
C TRP A 6 25.55 13.41 -45.51
N CYS A 7 25.89 13.10 -44.25
CA CYS A 7 27.19 13.11 -43.58
C CYS A 7 28.18 14.28 -43.74
N SER A 8 28.65 14.83 -42.60
CA SER A 8 30.09 14.84 -42.25
C SER A 8 30.32 15.45 -40.86
N SER A 9 30.91 14.66 -39.98
CA SER A 9 31.45 15.07 -38.68
C SER A 9 32.84 15.68 -38.88
N VAL A 10 33.06 16.92 -38.42
CA VAL A 10 34.40 17.51 -38.33
C VAL A 10 34.73 17.79 -36.88
N LEU A 11 35.60 16.94 -36.34
CA LEU A 11 36.35 17.15 -35.11
C LEU A 11 37.45 18.18 -35.43
N ARG A 12 37.43 19.37 -34.80
CA ARG A 12 38.61 20.26 -34.76
C ARG A 12 39.08 20.40 -33.33
N ILE A 13 40.22 19.76 -33.09
CA ILE A 13 41.11 19.99 -31.95
C ILE A 13 41.73 21.38 -32.15
N SER A 14 41.65 22.25 -31.15
CA SER A 14 42.45 23.47 -31.08
C SER A 14 43.25 23.44 -29.78
N TYR A 15 44.57 23.29 -29.92
CA TYR A 15 45.53 23.62 -28.90
C TYR A 15 45.59 25.15 -28.78
N ARG A 16 45.42 25.69 -27.56
CA ARG A 16 45.83 27.06 -27.26
C ARG A 16 46.38 27.13 -25.84
N GLY A 17 47.71 27.16 -25.74
CA GLY A 17 48.39 27.59 -24.53
C GLY A 17 48.10 29.08 -24.31
N GLY A 18 47.61 29.41 -23.12
CA GLY A 18 47.45 30.78 -22.66
C GLY A 18 48.45 31.05 -21.54
N VAL A 19 49.42 31.92 -21.80
CA VAL A 19 50.27 32.52 -20.75
C VAL A 19 49.42 33.57 -20.03
N SER A 20 49.20 33.40 -18.73
CA SER A 20 48.58 34.43 -17.90
C SER A 20 49.64 35.45 -17.49
N VAL A 21 49.60 36.65 -18.07
CA VAL A 21 50.36 37.78 -17.53
C VAL A 21 49.49 38.44 -16.46
N HIS A 22 49.92 38.35 -15.20
CA HIS A 22 49.34 39.11 -14.11
C HIS A 22 49.80 40.56 -14.22
N ALA A 23 48.90 41.46 -14.63
CA ALA A 23 49.10 42.90 -14.49
C ALA A 23 48.28 43.41 -13.29
N VAL A 24 49.00 43.91 -12.29
CA VAL A 24 48.47 44.64 -11.12
C VAL A 24 48.38 46.12 -11.49
N ARG A 25 47.20 46.74 -11.34
CA ARG A 25 46.97 48.20 -11.14
C ARG A 25 45.47 48.42 -10.90
N SER A 26 45.01 48.70 -9.68
CA SER A 26 45.03 49.98 -8.94
C SER A 26 44.35 51.15 -9.66
N GLY A 27 43.17 51.53 -9.14
CA GLY A 27 42.82 52.94 -8.84
C GLY A 27 42.62 53.95 -9.97
N CYS A 28 41.35 54.22 -10.26
CA CYS A 28 40.67 55.52 -10.17
C CYS A 28 40.94 56.67 -11.20
N GLN A 29 39.80 57.18 -11.70
CA GLN A 29 39.37 58.58 -11.91
C GLN A 29 39.04 59.01 -13.35
N TYR A 30 37.87 59.65 -13.42
CA TYR A 30 37.20 60.26 -14.55
C TYR A 30 37.84 61.61 -14.92
N THR A 31 37.89 61.93 -16.21
CA THR A 31 37.58 63.28 -16.73
C THR A 31 37.08 63.17 -18.18
N SER A 32 36.08 64.00 -18.50
CA SER A 32 35.49 64.17 -19.83
C SER A 32 36.37 65.03 -20.75
N LEU A 33 36.28 64.84 -22.07
CA LEU A 33 35.92 65.88 -23.05
C LEU A 33 35.87 65.32 -24.50
N ALA A 34 34.73 65.60 -25.13
CA ALA A 34 34.43 65.96 -26.52
C ALA A 34 35.12 65.35 -27.77
N SER A 35 34.22 65.14 -28.75
CA SER A 35 34.34 65.19 -30.21
C SER A 35 34.70 63.91 -30.98
N VAL A 36 33.83 63.65 -31.96
CA VAL A 36 33.72 62.49 -32.84
C VAL A 36 34.48 62.81 -34.15
N PRO A 37 35.18 61.84 -34.74
CA PRO A 37 34.76 61.42 -36.08
C PRO A 37 34.56 59.91 -36.15
N GLN A 38 33.52 59.52 -36.87
CA GLN A 38 33.18 58.13 -37.16
C GLN A 38 34.29 57.47 -37.97
N VAL A 39 34.98 56.53 -37.33
CA VAL A 39 35.62 55.41 -38.02
C VAL A 39 35.03 54.16 -37.41
N ASN A 40 34.24 53.42 -38.19
CA ASN A 40 33.68 52.14 -37.82
C ASN A 40 34.79 51.10 -37.68
N TYR A 41 35.53 51.17 -36.57
CA TYR A 41 36.18 49.99 -36.02
C TYR A 41 35.09 49.14 -35.40
N VAL A 42 34.91 47.94 -35.94
CA VAL A 42 34.18 46.87 -35.25
C VAL A 42 34.99 46.56 -33.98
N LEU A 43 34.72 47.32 -32.91
CA LEU A 43 35.11 46.95 -31.56
C LEU A 43 34.42 45.62 -31.31
N ALA A 44 35.19 44.53 -31.39
CA ALA A 44 34.78 43.24 -30.89
C ALA A 44 34.14 43.48 -29.53
N SER A 45 32.86 43.14 -29.40
CA SER A 45 32.14 43.25 -28.15
C SER A 45 32.80 42.28 -27.16
N HIS A 46 33.81 42.76 -26.44
CA HIS A 46 34.33 42.12 -25.25
C HIS A 46 33.20 42.14 -24.22
N SER A 47 32.27 41.19 -24.33
CA SER A 47 31.33 40.91 -23.25
C SER A 47 32.12 40.17 -22.18
N VAL A 48 32.60 41.01 -21.26
CA VAL A 48 33.21 40.72 -19.96
C VAL A 48 32.56 39.49 -19.35
N THR A 49 33.30 38.38 -19.25
CA THR A 49 32.93 37.31 -18.34
C THR A 49 33.15 37.85 -16.94
N ILE A 50 32.08 38.33 -16.29
CA ILE A 50 32.11 38.68 -14.88
C ILE A 50 32.32 37.36 -14.12
N GLN A 51 33.58 37.00 -13.91
CA GLN A 51 33.93 35.92 -13.01
C GLN A 51 33.63 36.41 -11.60
N GLN A 52 32.50 35.97 -11.04
CA GLN A 52 32.19 36.20 -9.62
C GLN A 52 33.29 35.56 -8.78
N THR A 53 34.31 36.33 -8.43
CA THR A 53 35.30 35.96 -7.43
C THR A 53 34.63 36.10 -6.07
N ARG A 54 34.24 34.96 -5.49
CA ARG A 54 33.82 34.93 -4.10
C ARG A 54 35.08 34.96 -3.24
N ASN A 55 35.37 36.12 -2.64
CA ASN A 55 36.44 36.24 -1.66
C ASN A 55 36.05 35.48 -0.38
N SER A 56 36.42 34.20 -0.29
CA SER A 56 36.24 33.40 0.92
C SER A 56 37.42 33.59 1.86
N SER A 57 37.24 34.32 2.96
CA SER A 57 38.19 34.37 4.07
C SER A 57 37.80 33.35 5.15
N PHE A 58 38.66 33.14 6.15
CA PHE A 58 38.34 32.32 7.32
C PHE A 58 37.11 32.86 8.09
N PHE A 59 37.04 34.17 8.28
CA PHE A 59 35.96 34.84 9.01
C PHE A 59 34.62 34.85 8.26
N ASN A 60 34.63 34.64 6.93
CA ASN A 60 33.42 34.60 6.10
C ASN A 60 32.88 33.17 5.90
N LYS A 61 33.37 32.17 6.65
CA LYS A 61 32.88 30.79 6.57
C LYS A 61 31.66 30.62 7.47
N LEU A 62 30.58 30.13 6.87
CA LEU A 62 29.35 29.79 7.57
C LEU A 62 29.34 28.34 8.02
N THR A 63 28.45 28.04 8.96
CA THR A 63 28.23 26.67 9.41
C THR A 63 27.54 25.83 8.33
N ALA A 64 27.71 24.51 8.39
CA ALA A 64 27.12 23.60 7.42
C ALA A 64 25.58 23.73 7.35
N ASP A 65 24.93 23.97 8.49
CA ASP A 65 23.47 24.10 8.55
C ASP A 65 22.95 25.37 7.86
N GLU A 66 23.66 26.49 7.98
CA GLU A 66 23.33 27.73 7.26
C GLU A 66 23.51 27.55 5.75
N LEU A 67 24.61 26.92 5.33
CA LEU A 67 24.86 26.60 3.93
C LEU A 67 23.76 25.69 3.36
N TRP A 68 23.42 24.61 4.06
CA TRP A 68 22.37 23.69 3.63
C TRP A 68 20.98 24.33 3.62
N LYS A 69 20.67 25.22 4.58
CA LYS A 69 19.42 25.98 4.61
C LYS A 69 19.27 26.84 3.36
N GLY A 70 20.34 27.52 2.94
CA GLY A 70 20.37 28.29 1.69
C GLY A 70 20.23 27.42 0.43
N VAL A 71 20.93 26.28 0.38
CA VAL A 71 20.93 25.36 -0.77
C VAL A 71 19.60 24.64 -0.97
N LEU A 72 18.93 24.23 0.11
CA LEU A 72 17.66 23.51 0.04
C LEU A 72 16.48 24.44 -0.26
N ALA A 73 16.54 25.69 0.22
CA ALA A 73 15.50 26.71 0.02
C ALA A 73 14.06 26.22 0.35
N ASP A 74 13.92 25.29 1.31
CA ASP A 74 12.64 24.63 1.62
C ASP A 74 11.58 25.63 2.16
N SER A 75 12.01 26.74 2.77
CA SER A 75 11.16 27.79 3.37
C SER A 75 10.79 28.96 2.43
N GLY A 76 11.21 28.91 1.15
CA GLY A 76 10.97 30.00 0.20
C GLY A 76 9.50 30.20 -0.23
N ALA A 77 9.18 31.39 -0.75
CA ALA A 77 7.83 31.72 -1.24
C ALA A 77 7.31 30.76 -2.32
N ALA A 78 8.21 30.21 -3.14
CA ALA A 78 7.86 29.23 -4.17
C ALA A 78 7.36 27.89 -3.60
N SER A 79 7.87 27.48 -2.43
CA SER A 79 7.48 26.24 -1.73
C SER A 79 6.04 26.31 -1.22
N ARG A 80 5.62 27.49 -0.75
CA ARG A 80 4.30 27.72 -0.13
C ARG A 80 3.12 27.47 -1.07
N LYS A 81 3.22 27.88 -2.35
CA LYS A 81 2.12 27.82 -3.34
C LYS A 81 2.37 26.84 -4.48
N GLY A 82 3.33 25.90 -4.33
CA GLY A 82 3.60 24.86 -5.32
C GLY A 82 4.16 25.38 -6.64
N ARG A 83 4.88 26.51 -6.64
CA ARG A 83 5.48 27.10 -7.85
C ARG A 83 6.71 26.33 -8.33
N GLY A 84 7.35 25.57 -7.44
CA GLY A 84 8.54 24.77 -7.76
C GLY A 84 8.21 23.35 -8.26
N LYS A 85 8.85 22.93 -9.36
CA LYS A 85 8.81 21.54 -9.85
C LYS A 85 9.59 20.61 -8.90
N ARG A 86 9.09 19.39 -8.67
CA ARG A 86 9.71 18.40 -7.75
C ARG A 86 10.62 17.38 -8.44
N THR A 87 10.81 17.47 -9.75
CA THR A 87 11.54 16.47 -10.55
C THR A 87 13.02 16.36 -10.18
N LYS A 88 13.69 17.50 -9.94
CA LYS A 88 15.11 17.58 -9.53
C LYS A 88 15.25 18.24 -8.16
N LYS A 89 14.62 17.68 -7.12
CA LYS A 89 14.74 18.21 -5.76
C LYS A 89 16.15 17.93 -5.21
N ARG A 90 16.82 18.98 -4.69
CA ARG A 90 18.10 18.85 -3.96
C ARG A 90 17.86 18.14 -2.63
N GLN A 91 18.79 17.26 -2.24
CA GLN A 91 18.71 16.53 -0.97
C GLN A 91 19.90 16.90 -0.08
N LYS A 92 19.66 17.06 1.24
CA LYS A 92 20.75 17.28 2.21
C LYS A 92 21.69 16.07 2.20
N LYS A 93 22.99 16.33 2.28
CA LYS A 93 24.02 15.30 2.53
C LYS A 93 24.86 15.76 3.71
N ASP A 94 24.98 14.88 4.69
CA ASP A 94 25.84 15.15 5.84
C ASP A 94 27.30 14.88 5.44
N LEU A 95 28.16 15.87 5.63
CA LEU A 95 29.58 15.80 5.28
C LEU A 95 30.44 15.31 6.46
N ASN A 96 29.94 15.38 7.69
CA ASN A 96 30.67 14.95 8.89
C ASN A 96 30.64 13.44 9.08
N ARG A 97 29.68 12.75 8.43
CA ARG A 97 29.56 11.31 8.46
C ARG A 97 30.76 10.63 7.79
N GLY A 98 31.40 9.71 8.52
CA GLY A 98 32.55 8.95 8.01
C GLY A 98 33.89 9.69 8.11
N GLN A 99 33.94 10.80 8.86
CA GLN A 99 35.18 11.48 9.23
C GLN A 99 35.53 11.13 10.68
N PHE A 100 36.81 10.86 10.93
CA PHE A 100 37.35 10.59 12.27
C PHE A 100 38.18 11.78 12.74
N LEU A 101 38.15 12.05 14.04
CA LEU A 101 38.96 13.11 14.64
C LEU A 101 40.45 12.77 14.55
N GLY A 102 41.28 13.76 14.22
CA GLY A 102 42.71 13.56 14.01
C GLY A 102 43.10 13.04 12.63
N GLU A 103 42.15 12.61 11.80
CA GLU A 103 42.41 12.21 10.41
C GLU A 103 42.46 13.42 9.48
N GLY A 104 43.49 13.47 8.63
CA GLY A 104 43.71 14.56 7.69
C GLY A 104 44.51 14.13 6.48
N LYS A 105 44.55 14.98 5.45
CA LYS A 105 45.27 14.68 4.19
C LYS A 105 46.76 14.41 4.41
N SER A 106 47.37 15.06 5.40
CA SER A 106 48.78 14.95 5.76
C SER A 106 49.18 13.58 6.34
N GLY A 107 48.21 12.79 6.84
CA GLY A 107 48.46 11.45 7.37
C GLY A 107 49.21 11.42 8.71
N PHE A 108 49.10 12.46 9.52
CA PHE A 108 49.69 12.48 10.87
C PHE A 108 49.00 11.50 11.81
N LEU A 109 49.78 10.89 12.69
CA LEU A 109 49.36 9.99 13.76
C LEU A 109 49.55 10.73 15.09
N TRP A 110 48.43 11.08 15.71
CA TRP A 110 48.30 11.77 16.98
C TRP A 110 47.95 10.74 18.08
N PRO A 111 48.87 10.44 19.00
CA PRO A 111 48.59 9.58 20.15
C PRO A 111 47.41 10.12 20.97
N GLY A 112 46.39 9.29 21.19
CA GLY A 112 45.17 9.66 21.91
C GLY A 112 44.01 10.18 21.05
N LEU A 113 44.20 10.44 19.75
CA LEU A 113 43.12 10.81 18.81
C LEU A 113 42.88 9.71 17.78
N ASN A 114 43.83 9.47 16.89
CA ASN A 114 43.72 8.45 15.83
C ASN A 114 44.59 7.21 16.08
N THR A 115 45.55 7.30 17.00
CA THR A 115 46.39 6.18 17.43
C THR A 115 46.29 6.00 18.95
N PRO A 116 46.38 4.77 19.46
CA PRO A 116 46.38 4.53 20.89
C PRO A 116 47.63 5.13 21.54
N ILE A 117 47.49 5.66 22.76
CA ILE A 117 48.57 6.33 23.50
C ILE A 117 49.74 5.38 23.76
N VAL A 118 49.47 4.10 24.02
CA VAL A 118 50.48 3.08 24.33
C VAL A 118 50.36 1.93 23.33
N LYS A 119 51.49 1.48 22.78
CA LYS A 119 51.59 0.19 22.07
C LYS A 119 52.56 -0.73 22.81
N THR A 120 52.05 -1.89 23.22
CA THR A 120 52.78 -3.03 23.81
C THR A 120 53.45 -2.77 25.18
N THR A 121 54.07 -1.60 25.42
CA THR A 121 54.49 -1.08 26.75
C THR A 121 55.06 0.35 26.70
N ALA A 122 55.27 0.94 25.52
CA ALA A 122 55.85 2.29 25.37
C ALA A 122 54.83 3.31 24.84
N ALA A 123 54.96 4.56 25.27
CA ALA A 123 54.16 5.68 24.77
C ALA A 123 54.50 5.95 23.29
N GLN A 124 53.48 6.11 22.45
CA GLN A 124 53.68 6.44 21.04
C GLN A 124 54.04 7.91 20.88
N ALA A 125 55.03 8.20 20.03
CA ALA A 125 55.36 9.54 19.59
C ALA A 125 54.48 9.95 18.39
N ILE A 126 54.45 11.25 18.07
CA ILE A 126 53.76 11.77 16.88
C ILE A 126 54.42 11.17 15.64
N GLY A 127 53.64 10.43 14.86
CA GLY A 127 54.10 9.77 13.64
C GLY A 127 53.47 10.33 12.38
N ARG A 128 53.96 9.90 11.21
CA ARG A 128 53.31 10.14 9.92
C ARG A 128 53.19 8.81 9.18
N ARG A 129 52.04 8.56 8.56
CA ARG A 129 51.85 7.38 7.71
C ARG A 129 52.71 7.48 6.46
N GLU A 130 53.08 6.30 5.95
CA GLU A 130 53.61 6.17 4.59
C GLU A 130 52.58 6.64 3.56
N GLN A 131 53.08 7.18 2.45
CA GLN A 131 52.21 7.73 1.41
C GLN A 131 51.28 6.67 0.80
N SER A 132 51.77 5.45 0.58
CA SER A 132 51.00 4.31 0.08
C SER A 132 49.82 3.96 1.00
N GLN A 133 50.06 3.87 2.31
CA GLN A 133 49.05 3.57 3.31
C GLN A 133 48.00 4.69 3.39
N GLN A 134 48.44 5.95 3.27
CA GLN A 134 47.56 7.11 3.27
C GLN A 134 46.65 7.14 2.03
N GLU A 135 47.19 6.80 0.85
CA GLU A 135 46.41 6.68 -0.39
C GLU A 135 45.38 5.54 -0.31
N GLN A 136 45.74 4.40 0.28
CA GLN A 136 44.82 3.30 0.53
C GLN A 136 43.66 3.72 1.44
N LEU A 137 43.94 4.38 2.56
CA LEU A 137 42.89 4.90 3.46
C LEU A 137 41.99 5.91 2.76
N GLN A 138 42.53 6.82 1.95
CA GLN A 138 41.73 7.75 1.16
C GLN A 138 40.84 7.02 0.14
N ALA A 139 41.38 6.01 -0.55
CA ALA A 139 40.62 5.17 -1.47
C ALA A 139 39.49 4.43 -0.74
N ASP A 140 39.74 3.93 0.47
CA ASP A 140 38.73 3.23 1.26
C ASP A 140 37.63 4.17 1.78
N ILE A 141 37.98 5.40 2.17
CA ILE A 141 36.99 6.45 2.50
C ILE A 141 36.09 6.75 1.29
N ILE A 142 36.67 6.83 0.09
CA ILE A 142 35.90 7.04 -1.16
C ILE A 142 34.98 5.85 -1.44
N LYS A 143 35.48 4.61 -1.33
CA LYS A 143 34.67 3.40 -1.49
C LYS A 143 33.50 3.37 -0.50
N GLN A 144 33.74 3.64 0.78
CA GLN A 144 32.68 3.69 1.80
C GLN A 144 31.62 4.75 1.48
N ARG A 145 32.05 5.92 0.99
CA ARG A 145 31.14 6.98 0.55
C ARG A 145 30.28 6.54 -0.64
N ASP A 146 30.87 5.91 -1.65
CA ASP A 146 30.17 5.47 -2.85
C ASP A 146 29.20 4.32 -2.53
N GLU A 147 29.60 3.39 -1.67
CA GLU A 147 28.72 2.36 -1.13
C GLU A 147 27.53 2.95 -0.38
N TRP A 148 27.76 3.97 0.43
CA TRP A 148 26.70 4.65 1.17
C TRP A 148 25.72 5.36 0.22
N ASP A 149 26.22 6.07 -0.79
CA ASP A 149 25.40 6.71 -1.81
C ASP A 149 24.61 5.67 -2.62
N LYS A 150 25.22 4.52 -2.95
CA LYS A 150 24.54 3.38 -3.60
C LYS A 150 23.41 2.82 -2.74
N LYS A 151 23.65 2.60 -1.45
CA LYS A 151 22.62 2.15 -0.48
C LYS A 151 21.46 3.15 -0.40
N ARG A 152 21.75 4.44 -0.34
CA ARG A 152 20.75 5.52 -0.31
C ARG A 152 19.92 5.60 -1.59
N ASN A 153 20.54 5.42 -2.75
CA ASN A 153 19.87 5.49 -4.05
C ASN A 153 19.05 4.23 -4.38
N THR A 154 19.34 3.11 -3.70
CA THR A 154 18.63 1.85 -3.91
C THR A 154 17.20 1.96 -3.39
N LYS A 155 16.22 1.80 -4.29
CA LYS A 155 14.80 1.87 -3.96
C LYS A 155 14.30 0.50 -3.50
N VAL A 156 13.75 0.44 -2.29
CA VAL A 156 13.08 -0.75 -1.76
C VAL A 156 11.84 -1.06 -2.60
N LYS A 157 11.69 -2.33 -3.00
CA LYS A 157 10.50 -2.82 -3.71
C LYS A 157 9.31 -2.78 -2.76
N ARG A 158 8.28 -2.00 -3.10
CA ARG A 158 7.03 -1.93 -2.34
C ARG A 158 5.97 -2.74 -3.03
N GLU A 159 5.16 -3.47 -2.26
CA GLU A 159 3.93 -4.05 -2.78
C GLU A 159 3.02 -2.94 -3.32
N ARG A 160 2.53 -3.13 -4.54
CA ARG A 160 1.60 -2.19 -5.18
C ARG A 160 0.17 -2.50 -4.72
N GLY A 161 -0.66 -1.46 -4.68
CA GLY A 161 -2.11 -1.61 -4.55
C GLY A 161 -2.76 -1.95 -5.89
N TRP A 162 -3.89 -1.32 -6.18
CA TRP A 162 -4.63 -1.54 -7.44
C TRP A 162 -3.85 -1.12 -8.69
N THR A 163 -3.04 -0.06 -8.59
CA THR A 163 -2.14 0.41 -9.65
C THR A 163 -0.81 0.85 -9.05
N GLY A 164 0.24 1.01 -9.88
CA GLY A 164 1.58 1.32 -9.39
C GLY A 164 1.71 2.66 -8.64
N SER A 165 0.98 3.69 -9.09
CA SER A 165 1.03 5.04 -8.50
C SER A 165 -0.10 5.33 -7.51
N SER A 166 -1.17 4.53 -7.52
CA SER A 166 -2.31 4.72 -6.63
C SER A 166 -2.02 4.19 -5.22
N TRP A 167 -2.65 4.83 -4.24
CA TRP A 167 -2.66 4.35 -2.86
C TRP A 167 -3.78 3.34 -2.59
N GLY A 168 -4.80 3.26 -3.45
CA GLY A 168 -5.91 2.34 -3.25
C GLY A 168 -5.44 0.89 -3.21
N GLY A 169 -5.80 0.16 -2.17
CA GLY A 169 -5.43 -1.23 -1.91
C GLY A 169 -4.07 -1.44 -1.25
N VAL A 170 -3.32 -0.38 -0.92
CA VAL A 170 -2.06 -0.48 -0.16
C VAL A 170 -2.36 -0.69 1.33
N SER A 171 -1.67 -1.64 1.95
CA SER A 171 -1.72 -1.86 3.40
C SER A 171 -0.89 -0.81 4.14
N ILE A 172 -1.45 -0.21 5.18
CA ILE A 172 -0.76 0.74 6.07
C ILE A 172 -0.11 0.01 7.26
N GLY A 173 -0.59 -1.19 7.59
CA GLY A 173 -0.25 -1.92 8.82
C GLY A 173 -1.31 -1.71 9.90
N SER A 174 -1.12 -2.37 11.05
CA SER A 174 -2.08 -2.41 12.16
C SER A 174 -2.28 -1.05 12.83
N PRO A 175 -3.42 -0.80 13.51
CA PRO A 175 -3.67 0.42 14.28
C PRO A 175 -2.59 0.71 15.32
N ASP A 176 -2.44 1.98 15.69
CA ASP A 176 -1.56 2.31 16.83
C ASP A 176 -2.23 1.83 18.13
N PRO A 177 -1.47 1.35 19.14
CA PRO A 177 -2.04 0.91 20.40
C PRO A 177 -2.70 2.06 21.15
N GLY A 178 -3.76 1.74 21.89
CA GLY A 178 -4.49 2.70 22.71
C GLY A 178 -3.72 3.08 23.99
N PRO A 179 -4.09 4.19 24.65
CA PRO A 179 -3.46 4.60 25.91
C PRO A 179 -3.72 3.61 27.06
N ASN A 180 -4.79 2.80 26.96
CA ASN A 180 -5.20 1.82 27.98
C ASN A 180 -4.52 0.45 27.82
N GLY A 181 -3.50 0.33 26.96
CA GLY A 181 -2.85 -0.95 26.64
C GLY A 181 -3.59 -1.81 25.60
N GLU A 182 -4.64 -1.28 24.97
CA GLU A 182 -5.35 -1.95 23.88
C GLU A 182 -4.44 -2.12 22.66
N THR A 183 -4.27 -3.37 22.20
CA THR A 183 -3.42 -3.69 21.05
C THR A 183 -4.25 -4.31 19.93
N TYR A 184 -3.94 -3.95 18.68
CA TYR A 184 -4.74 -4.29 17.49
C TYR A 184 -3.92 -5.06 16.43
N GLU A 185 -3.04 -5.98 16.83
CA GLU A 185 -2.09 -6.63 15.91
C GLU A 185 -2.81 -7.43 14.80
N ASP A 186 -3.94 -8.05 15.12
CA ASP A 186 -4.76 -8.87 14.21
C ASP A 186 -5.47 -8.07 13.11
N PHE A 187 -5.48 -6.74 13.20
CA PHE A 187 -6.18 -5.90 12.24
C PHE A 187 -5.26 -5.47 11.10
N ASP A 188 -5.65 -5.74 9.85
CA ASP A 188 -5.03 -5.09 8.69
C ASP A 188 -5.80 -3.82 8.32
N CYS A 189 -5.07 -2.80 7.86
CA CYS A 189 -5.62 -1.51 7.46
C CYS A 189 -5.28 -1.24 6.00
N ARG A 190 -6.31 -1.06 5.16
CA ARG A 190 -6.14 -0.79 3.72
C ARG A 190 -6.72 0.54 3.30
N VAL A 191 -5.96 1.26 2.49
CA VAL A 191 -6.41 2.52 1.90
C VAL A 191 -7.42 2.24 0.80
N ILE A 192 -8.61 2.84 0.90
CA ILE A 192 -9.62 2.75 -0.15
C ILE A 192 -9.49 3.94 -1.11
N GLN A 193 -9.32 5.15 -0.57
CA GLN A 193 -9.22 6.36 -1.39
C GLN A 193 -8.35 7.43 -0.75
N VAL A 194 -7.55 8.13 -1.56
CA VAL A 194 -6.83 9.34 -1.16
C VAL A 194 -7.20 10.45 -2.11
N LYS A 195 -7.70 11.57 -1.58
CA LYS A 195 -8.01 12.79 -2.34
C LYS A 195 -7.19 13.96 -1.81
N ASN A 196 -6.70 14.80 -2.71
CA ASN A 196 -6.28 16.15 -2.36
C ASN A 196 -7.51 17.05 -2.48
N VAL A 197 -7.88 17.72 -1.40
CA VAL A 197 -8.99 18.67 -1.33
C VAL A 197 -8.42 20.05 -1.06
N PHE A 198 -9.04 21.09 -1.60
CA PHE A 198 -8.58 22.47 -1.43
C PHE A 198 -9.67 23.29 -0.77
N ASN A 199 -9.29 24.11 0.20
CA ASN A 199 -10.16 25.12 0.80
C ASN A 199 -9.61 26.52 0.48
N MET A 200 -10.48 27.50 0.24
CA MET A 200 -10.08 28.89 0.08
C MET A 200 -9.96 29.54 1.46
N THR A 201 -8.85 30.23 1.71
CA THR A 201 -8.57 30.92 2.97
C THR A 201 -8.14 32.35 2.65
N ALA A 202 -8.48 33.31 3.51
CA ALA A 202 -8.19 34.72 3.28
C ALA A 202 -6.68 35.00 3.16
N LYS A 203 -5.85 34.38 4.00
CA LYS A 203 -4.40 34.64 4.05
C LYS A 203 -3.61 33.81 3.04
N GLU A 204 -3.83 32.50 2.98
CA GLU A 204 -3.01 31.59 2.16
C GLU A 204 -3.56 31.44 0.73
N GLY A 205 -4.83 31.78 0.51
CA GLY A 205 -5.57 31.44 -0.70
C GLY A 205 -5.96 29.96 -0.66
N ARG A 206 -5.57 29.20 -1.70
CA ARG A 206 -5.92 27.77 -1.81
C ARG A 206 -5.07 26.90 -0.87
N LYS A 207 -5.63 26.56 0.29
CA LYS A 207 -5.03 25.65 1.27
C LYS A 207 -5.30 24.19 0.92
N LYS A 208 -4.24 23.42 0.67
CA LYS A 208 -4.33 21.99 0.37
C LYS A 208 -4.49 21.15 1.64
N THR A 209 -5.46 20.26 1.64
CA THR A 209 -5.66 19.23 2.67
C THR A 209 -5.80 17.86 2.00
N VAL A 210 -5.30 16.81 2.64
CA VAL A 210 -5.44 15.43 2.17
C VAL A 210 -6.57 14.76 2.94
N SER A 211 -7.49 14.13 2.22
CA SER A 211 -8.55 13.28 2.75
C SER A 211 -8.24 11.83 2.41
N ALA A 212 -8.13 10.97 3.42
CA ALA A 212 -7.91 9.53 3.26
C ALA A 212 -9.13 8.76 3.79
N LEU A 213 -9.66 7.85 2.99
CA LEU A 213 -10.64 6.84 3.39
C LEU A 213 -9.90 5.52 3.56
N VAL A 214 -9.94 4.97 4.77
CA VAL A 214 -9.26 3.74 5.16
C VAL A 214 -10.31 2.78 5.72
N ALA A 215 -10.16 1.50 5.38
CA ALA A 215 -10.93 0.41 5.95
C ALA A 215 -9.99 -0.49 6.79
N ILE A 216 -10.52 -1.06 7.86
CA ILE A 216 -9.83 -1.92 8.82
C ILE A 216 -10.63 -3.20 8.97
N GLY A 217 -9.97 -4.34 9.19
CA GLY A 217 -10.64 -5.56 9.60
C GLY A 217 -9.68 -6.66 10.01
N ASN A 218 -10.20 -7.63 10.78
CA ASN A 218 -9.44 -8.76 11.34
C ASN A 218 -9.57 -10.05 10.52
N GLY A 219 -10.35 -10.05 9.43
CA GLY A 219 -10.64 -11.25 8.62
C GLY A 219 -11.67 -12.20 9.24
N ASN A 220 -12.20 -11.87 10.42
CA ASN A 220 -13.12 -12.71 11.19
C ASN A 220 -14.46 -11.99 11.42
N GLY A 221 -15.01 -11.38 10.37
CA GLY A 221 -16.31 -10.71 10.40
C GLY A 221 -16.28 -9.30 10.99
N VAL A 222 -15.23 -8.88 11.70
CA VAL A 222 -15.14 -7.52 12.28
C VAL A 222 -14.41 -6.59 11.32
N ALA A 223 -15.09 -5.54 10.88
CA ALA A 223 -14.50 -4.53 10.02
C ALA A 223 -15.10 -3.14 10.24
N GLY A 224 -14.32 -2.11 9.97
CA GLY A 224 -14.73 -0.72 10.09
C GLY A 224 -14.10 0.15 9.03
N PHE A 225 -14.58 1.39 8.90
CA PHE A 225 -13.98 2.36 8.00
C PHE A 225 -14.10 3.77 8.58
N ALA A 226 -13.12 4.62 8.26
CA ALA A 226 -13.18 6.02 8.63
C ALA A 226 -12.46 6.92 7.64
N VAL A 227 -12.79 8.21 7.74
CA VAL A 227 -12.15 9.27 6.97
C VAL A 227 -11.24 10.09 7.88
N GLY A 228 -9.97 10.22 7.49
CA GLY A 228 -9.00 11.11 8.10
C GLY A 228 -8.68 12.29 7.19
N LYS A 229 -8.65 13.50 7.75
CA LYS A 229 -8.24 14.71 7.03
C LYS A 229 -7.06 15.38 7.75
N SER A 230 -6.02 15.72 6.99
CA SER A 230 -4.85 16.45 7.51
C SER A 230 -4.09 17.14 6.37
N ALA A 231 -3.22 18.10 6.69
CA ALA A 231 -2.35 18.74 5.69
C ALA A 231 -1.32 17.74 5.13
N ASP A 232 -0.73 16.92 6.02
CA ASP A 232 0.16 15.83 5.62
C ASP A 232 -0.61 14.51 5.40
N ARG A 233 -0.15 13.74 4.42
CA ARG A 233 -0.76 12.46 4.04
C ARG A 233 -0.58 11.41 5.13
N MET A 234 0.61 11.29 5.73
CA MET A 234 0.87 10.26 6.74
C MET A 234 0.06 10.52 8.01
N ALA A 235 -0.03 11.79 8.42
CA ALA A 235 -0.92 12.21 9.49
C ALA A 235 -2.40 11.90 9.18
N ALA A 236 -2.86 12.07 7.93
CA ALA A 236 -4.23 11.72 7.55
C ALA A 236 -4.48 10.20 7.63
N PHE A 237 -3.52 9.37 7.24
CA PHE A 237 -3.61 7.92 7.38
C PHE A 237 -3.68 7.50 8.85
N ARG A 238 -2.82 8.04 9.71
CA ARG A 238 -2.85 7.76 11.15
C ARG A 238 -4.21 8.09 11.77
N LYS A 239 -4.75 9.27 11.45
CA LYS A 239 -6.09 9.70 11.91
C LYS A 239 -7.20 8.78 11.38
N ALA A 240 -7.16 8.41 10.11
CA ALA A 240 -8.17 7.53 9.53
C ALA A 240 -8.11 6.13 10.15
N LYS A 241 -6.91 5.62 10.38
CA LYS A 241 -6.64 4.30 10.96
C LYS A 241 -7.20 4.23 12.39
N ASN A 242 -6.72 5.09 13.28
CA ASN A 242 -7.10 5.05 14.69
C ASN A 242 -8.56 5.48 14.89
N ARG A 243 -9.16 6.23 13.96
CA ARG A 243 -10.59 6.53 14.03
C ARG A 243 -11.46 5.32 13.64
N ALA A 244 -11.01 4.49 12.70
CA ALA A 244 -11.80 3.36 12.21
C ALA A 244 -11.94 2.23 13.23
N THR A 245 -11.00 2.09 14.18
CA THR A 245 -11.10 1.11 15.28
C THR A 245 -12.27 1.39 16.23
N HIS A 246 -12.70 2.66 16.34
CA HIS A 246 -13.86 3.02 17.14
C HIS A 246 -15.21 2.81 16.43
N TYR A 247 -15.21 2.55 15.12
CA TYR A 247 -16.42 2.34 14.31
C TYR A 247 -16.37 0.99 13.60
N LEU A 248 -16.28 -0.07 14.40
CA LEU A 248 -16.30 -1.45 13.91
C LEU A 248 -17.74 -1.96 13.79
N HIS A 249 -17.97 -2.74 12.74
CA HIS A 249 -19.18 -3.48 12.50
C HIS A 249 -18.86 -4.97 12.54
N PHE A 250 -19.69 -5.73 13.24
CA PHE A 250 -19.71 -7.17 13.11
C PHE A 250 -20.58 -7.55 11.91
N ILE A 251 -20.00 -8.28 10.97
CA ILE A 251 -20.65 -8.74 9.76
C ILE A 251 -20.71 -10.27 9.84
N GLU A 252 -21.93 -10.76 9.94
CA GLU A 252 -22.18 -12.20 9.98
C GLU A 252 -21.86 -12.83 8.62
N ARG A 253 -21.42 -14.08 8.62
CA ARG A 253 -21.04 -14.79 7.40
C ARG A 253 -21.69 -16.16 7.43
N TYR A 254 -22.23 -16.57 6.29
CA TYR A 254 -22.71 -17.94 6.11
C TYR A 254 -21.52 -18.86 5.84
N ASN A 255 -21.36 -19.90 6.66
CA ASN A 255 -20.26 -20.86 6.60
C ASN A 255 -18.86 -20.18 6.52
N ASP A 256 -18.71 -19.02 7.16
CA ASP A 256 -17.50 -18.18 7.16
C ASP A 256 -16.93 -17.74 5.80
N HIS A 257 -17.66 -17.96 4.68
CA HIS A 257 -17.15 -17.64 3.34
C HIS A 257 -18.02 -16.66 2.55
N THR A 258 -19.34 -16.63 2.75
CA THR A 258 -20.28 -15.82 1.95
C THR A 258 -21.36 -15.12 2.80
N ILE A 259 -22.28 -14.41 2.15
CA ILE A 259 -23.43 -13.72 2.77
C ILE A 259 -24.65 -14.65 2.87
N TYR A 260 -25.62 -14.34 3.74
CA TYR A 260 -26.78 -15.21 3.99
C TYR A 260 -27.78 -15.29 2.83
N HIS A 261 -28.08 -14.15 2.20
CA HIS A 261 -29.04 -14.04 1.09
C HIS A 261 -28.61 -12.95 0.10
N ASP A 262 -29.33 -12.80 -1.01
CA ASP A 262 -29.08 -11.76 -2.00
C ASP A 262 -29.50 -10.38 -1.47
N ILE A 263 -28.56 -9.44 -1.42
CA ILE A 263 -28.77 -8.13 -0.79
C ILE A 263 -28.78 -7.04 -1.87
N THR A 264 -29.84 -6.24 -1.89
CA THR A 264 -29.88 -4.99 -2.65
C THR A 264 -29.85 -3.82 -1.68
N SER A 265 -28.76 -3.05 -1.70
CA SER A 265 -28.55 -1.90 -0.83
C SER A 265 -28.39 -0.63 -1.64
N THR A 266 -29.05 0.44 -1.19
CA THR A 266 -28.96 1.76 -1.80
C THR A 266 -28.53 2.77 -0.75
N PHE A 267 -27.50 3.55 -1.07
CA PHE A 267 -27.09 4.68 -0.25
C PHE A 267 -26.94 5.91 -1.14
N LYS A 268 -27.79 6.92 -0.92
CA LYS A 268 -27.92 8.07 -1.80
C LYS A 268 -28.17 7.58 -3.25
N ARG A 269 -27.36 8.04 -4.22
CA ARG A 269 -27.44 7.65 -5.64
C ARG A 269 -26.56 6.45 -6.01
N THR A 270 -26.02 5.72 -5.03
CA THR A 270 -25.20 4.53 -5.26
C THR A 270 -26.00 3.30 -4.87
N SER A 271 -26.24 2.40 -5.83
CA SER A 271 -26.89 1.11 -5.58
C SER A 271 -25.88 -0.02 -5.72
N ILE A 272 -25.91 -0.96 -4.78
CA ILE A 272 -25.07 -2.16 -4.77
C ILE A 272 -26.00 -3.35 -4.66
N ARG A 273 -25.91 -4.25 -5.64
CA ARG A 273 -26.58 -5.53 -5.61
C ARG A 273 -25.55 -6.63 -5.41
N MET A 274 -25.71 -7.40 -4.36
CA MET A 274 -24.81 -8.46 -3.92
C MET A 274 -25.57 -9.78 -4.02
N LYS A 275 -24.89 -10.81 -4.52
CA LYS A 275 -25.45 -12.16 -4.59
C LYS A 275 -24.61 -13.12 -3.76
N LYS A 276 -25.30 -14.00 -3.02
CA LYS A 276 -24.69 -15.17 -2.37
C LYS A 276 -24.14 -16.08 -3.45
N GLN A 277 -22.98 -16.67 -3.22
CA GLN A 277 -22.34 -17.58 -4.17
C GLN A 277 -21.75 -18.78 -3.43
N ASN A 278 -21.69 -19.92 -4.12
CA ASN A 278 -21.16 -21.17 -3.58
C ASN A 278 -19.63 -21.08 -3.42
N PHE A 279 -19.09 -22.03 -2.67
CA PHE A 279 -17.65 -22.13 -2.43
C PHE A 279 -16.85 -22.23 -3.73
N GLY A 280 -15.76 -21.47 -3.83
CA GLY A 280 -14.85 -21.52 -4.99
C GLY A 280 -15.19 -20.55 -6.13
N TYR A 281 -16.28 -19.78 -6.03
CA TYR A 281 -16.62 -18.75 -7.01
C TYR A 281 -15.64 -17.56 -6.99
N GLY A 282 -15.13 -17.23 -5.80
CA GLY A 282 -14.25 -16.10 -5.51
C GLY A 282 -14.96 -14.74 -5.48
N LEU A 283 -14.18 -13.68 -5.32
CA LEU A 283 -14.70 -12.30 -5.28
C LEU A 283 -14.79 -11.69 -6.68
N ARG A 284 -16.01 -11.59 -7.23
CA ARG A 284 -16.30 -10.92 -8.51
C ARG A 284 -17.05 -9.60 -8.28
N CYS A 285 -16.33 -8.64 -7.72
CA CYS A 285 -16.87 -7.37 -7.26
C CYS A 285 -16.05 -6.17 -7.77
N HIS A 286 -16.49 -4.95 -7.46
CA HIS A 286 -15.67 -3.75 -7.62
C HIS A 286 -14.39 -3.87 -6.76
N ARG A 287 -13.23 -3.40 -7.26
CA ARG A 287 -11.92 -3.53 -6.57
C ARG A 287 -11.89 -3.05 -5.11
N ALA A 288 -12.67 -2.02 -4.77
CA ALA A 288 -12.81 -1.53 -3.39
C ALA A 288 -13.61 -2.50 -2.51
N ILE A 289 -14.67 -3.10 -3.07
CA ILE A 289 -15.46 -4.14 -2.39
C ILE A 289 -14.57 -5.35 -2.16
N ILE A 290 -13.77 -5.77 -3.14
CA ILE A 290 -12.81 -6.88 -2.98
C ILE A 290 -11.86 -6.61 -1.80
N THR A 291 -11.30 -5.40 -1.68
CA THR A 291 -10.42 -5.07 -0.55
C THR A 291 -11.14 -5.10 0.79
N MET A 292 -12.40 -4.65 0.86
CA MET A 292 -13.19 -4.65 2.09
C MET A 292 -13.64 -6.06 2.46
N CYS A 293 -14.13 -6.87 1.51
CA CYS A 293 -14.48 -8.27 1.74
C CYS A 293 -13.30 -9.08 2.28
N LYS A 294 -12.07 -8.82 1.80
CA LYS A 294 -10.86 -9.44 2.35
C LYS A 294 -10.59 -9.07 3.80
N LEU A 295 -10.84 -7.83 4.19
CA LEU A 295 -10.73 -7.37 5.58
C LEU A 295 -11.82 -7.96 6.48
N ILE A 296 -13.01 -8.19 5.93
CA ILE A 296 -14.12 -8.84 6.63
C ILE A 296 -13.90 -10.36 6.73
N GLY A 297 -13.26 -10.96 5.73
CA GLY A 297 -13.12 -12.41 5.60
C GLY A 297 -14.20 -13.07 4.75
N ILE A 298 -14.85 -12.33 3.85
CA ILE A 298 -15.75 -12.88 2.82
C ILE A 298 -14.90 -13.32 1.62
N GLN A 299 -15.03 -14.58 1.22
CA GLN A 299 -14.25 -15.21 0.16
C GLN A 299 -15.01 -15.29 -1.16
N ASP A 300 -16.31 -15.57 -1.11
CA ASP A 300 -17.13 -15.81 -2.29
C ASP A 300 -18.32 -14.86 -2.31
N MET A 301 -18.36 -13.98 -3.31
CA MET A 301 -19.48 -13.05 -3.50
C MET A 301 -19.44 -12.45 -4.90
N TYR A 302 -20.62 -12.23 -5.48
CA TYR A 302 -20.79 -11.38 -6.65
C TYR A 302 -21.38 -10.05 -6.21
N ALA A 303 -20.83 -8.93 -6.70
CA ALA A 303 -21.44 -7.63 -6.45
C ALA A 303 -21.35 -6.71 -7.67
N LYS A 304 -22.49 -6.13 -8.03
CA LYS A 304 -22.60 -5.10 -9.06
C LYS A 304 -22.96 -3.78 -8.43
N VAL A 305 -22.14 -2.77 -8.71
CA VAL A 305 -22.45 -1.37 -8.39
C VAL A 305 -23.12 -0.72 -9.59
N SER A 306 -24.19 0.02 -9.34
CA SER A 306 -24.97 0.79 -10.31
C SER A 306 -25.17 2.23 -9.81
N GLY A 307 -25.43 3.16 -10.72
CA GLY A 307 -25.52 4.60 -10.40
C GLY A 307 -24.15 5.24 -10.14
N SER A 308 -24.04 6.03 -9.06
CA SER A 308 -22.81 6.76 -8.73
C SER A 308 -21.73 5.85 -8.13
N VAL A 309 -20.50 5.93 -8.65
CA VAL A 309 -19.34 5.11 -8.20
C VAL A 309 -18.46 5.87 -7.20
N ASN A 310 -19.03 6.75 -6.38
CA ASN A 310 -18.27 7.44 -5.33
C ASN A 310 -17.87 6.46 -4.22
N LEU A 311 -16.56 6.28 -3.99
CA LEU A 311 -16.02 5.28 -3.06
C LEU A 311 -16.52 5.45 -1.61
N LEU A 312 -16.78 6.67 -1.14
CA LEU A 312 -17.30 6.89 0.21
C LEU A 312 -18.74 6.35 0.35
N ASN A 313 -19.61 6.69 -0.60
CA ASN A 313 -21.00 6.22 -0.61
C ASN A 313 -21.09 4.72 -0.89
N LEU A 314 -20.22 4.20 -1.76
CA LEU A 314 -20.10 2.77 -2.03
C LEU A 314 -19.71 2.01 -0.76
N THR A 315 -18.74 2.53 0.00
CA THR A 315 -18.33 1.92 1.28
C THR A 315 -19.49 1.93 2.28
N ARG A 316 -20.16 3.08 2.44
CA ARG A 316 -21.34 3.19 3.32
C ARG A 316 -22.49 2.26 2.91
N ALA A 317 -22.79 2.17 1.61
CA ALA A 317 -23.80 1.25 1.08
C ALA A 317 -23.44 -0.21 1.38
N LEU A 318 -22.18 -0.60 1.20
CA LEU A 318 -21.71 -1.95 1.44
C LEU A 318 -21.90 -2.34 2.91
N PHE A 319 -21.38 -1.53 3.85
CA PHE A 319 -21.52 -1.81 5.28
C PHE A 319 -22.98 -1.78 5.73
N LEU A 320 -23.80 -0.85 5.20
CA LEU A 320 -25.23 -0.81 5.50
C LEU A 320 -25.97 -2.07 5.03
N GLY A 321 -25.65 -2.56 3.83
CA GLY A 321 -26.26 -3.77 3.27
C GLY A 321 -25.86 -5.02 4.05
N LEU A 322 -24.57 -5.17 4.35
CA LEU A 322 -24.05 -6.32 5.10
C LEU A 322 -24.51 -6.33 6.56
N TYR A 323 -24.65 -5.16 7.18
CA TYR A 323 -25.14 -5.04 8.55
C TYR A 323 -26.64 -5.38 8.68
N ARG A 324 -27.45 -5.12 7.63
CA ARG A 324 -28.90 -5.35 7.64
C ARG A 324 -29.31 -6.75 7.21
N GLN A 325 -28.38 -7.67 7.02
CA GLN A 325 -28.72 -9.02 6.62
C GLN A 325 -29.40 -9.77 7.79
N GLU A 326 -30.47 -10.49 7.49
CA GLU A 326 -31.07 -11.47 8.39
C GLU A 326 -30.32 -12.82 8.29
N THR A 327 -30.03 -13.42 9.45
CA THR A 327 -29.51 -14.79 9.53
C THR A 327 -30.61 -15.82 9.35
N HIS A 328 -30.24 -17.06 9.02
CA HIS A 328 -31.18 -18.18 9.00
C HIS A 328 -31.86 -18.40 10.35
N GLN A 329 -31.16 -18.16 11.46
CA GLN A 329 -31.74 -18.27 12.80
C GLN A 329 -32.83 -17.22 13.02
N THR A 330 -32.54 -15.95 12.71
CA THR A 330 -33.50 -14.86 12.83
C THR A 330 -34.75 -15.10 11.98
N VAL A 331 -34.59 -15.67 10.78
CA VAL A 331 -35.73 -16.04 9.90
C VAL A 331 -36.54 -17.19 10.50
N ALA A 332 -35.88 -18.23 11.01
CA ALA A 332 -36.53 -19.37 11.66
C ALA A 332 -37.37 -18.91 12.86
N ASP A 333 -36.80 -18.07 13.72
CA ASP A 333 -37.48 -17.57 14.92
C ASP A 333 -38.66 -16.65 14.57
N LYS A 334 -38.51 -15.78 13.57
CA LYS A 334 -39.56 -14.85 13.11
C LYS A 334 -40.76 -15.56 12.49
N LYS A 335 -40.53 -16.66 11.74
CA LYS A 335 -41.59 -17.44 11.09
C LYS A 335 -42.03 -18.66 11.89
N SER A 336 -41.28 -19.02 12.94
CA SER A 336 -41.48 -20.20 13.77
C SER A 336 -41.50 -21.52 12.95
N LEU A 337 -40.65 -21.59 11.93
CA LEU A 337 -40.53 -22.73 11.00
C LEU A 337 -39.07 -23.14 10.78
N TYR A 338 -38.85 -24.38 10.32
CA TYR A 338 -37.54 -24.85 9.91
C TYR A 338 -37.04 -24.14 8.66
N VAL A 339 -35.76 -23.79 8.64
CA VAL A 339 -35.09 -23.28 7.44
C VAL A 339 -34.33 -24.43 6.79
N VAL A 340 -34.84 -24.89 5.65
CA VAL A 340 -34.26 -25.99 4.87
C VAL A 340 -33.49 -25.42 3.68
N GLU A 341 -32.23 -25.83 3.52
CA GLU A 341 -31.40 -25.54 2.35
C GLU A 341 -31.41 -26.76 1.42
N PHE A 342 -31.79 -26.54 0.17
CA PHE A 342 -31.62 -27.51 -0.91
C PHE A 342 -30.37 -27.16 -1.70
N ARG A 343 -29.55 -28.17 -2.00
CA ARG A 343 -28.34 -28.02 -2.83
C ARG A 343 -28.41 -28.97 -4.00
N ASP A 344 -28.22 -28.44 -5.20
CA ASP A 344 -28.21 -29.23 -6.43
C ASP A 344 -27.20 -30.40 -6.37
N GLU A 345 -26.05 -30.17 -5.72
CA GLU A 345 -24.99 -31.17 -5.50
C GLU A 345 -25.45 -32.37 -4.65
N CYS A 346 -26.41 -32.16 -3.75
CA CYS A 346 -26.93 -33.17 -2.83
C CYS A 346 -28.28 -33.76 -3.30
N GLY A 347 -28.76 -33.38 -4.49
CA GLY A 347 -30.05 -33.80 -5.02
C GLY A 347 -31.23 -33.35 -4.14
N PRO A 348 -32.24 -34.21 -3.88
CA PRO A 348 -33.44 -33.83 -3.14
C PRO A 348 -33.28 -33.83 -1.61
N LEU A 349 -32.07 -34.09 -1.09
CA LEU A 349 -31.85 -34.23 0.35
C LEU A 349 -32.08 -32.90 1.10
N PRO A 350 -33.07 -32.81 2.01
CA PRO A 350 -33.31 -31.59 2.77
C PRO A 350 -32.25 -31.42 3.87
N ARG A 351 -31.52 -30.30 3.86
CA ARG A 351 -30.60 -29.94 4.94
C ARG A 351 -31.22 -28.87 5.82
N ILE A 352 -31.49 -29.19 7.08
CA ILE A 352 -31.95 -28.21 8.07
C ILE A 352 -30.76 -27.34 8.47
N VAL A 353 -30.84 -26.04 8.21
CA VAL A 353 -29.78 -25.06 8.51
C VAL A 353 -30.05 -24.31 9.81
N ALA A 354 -31.32 -24.04 10.11
CA ALA A 354 -31.74 -23.41 11.36
C ALA A 354 -33.06 -23.98 11.84
N THR A 355 -33.19 -24.07 13.16
CA THR A 355 -34.38 -24.52 13.88
C THR A 355 -34.89 -23.36 14.75
N PRO A 356 -36.21 -23.10 14.80
CA PRO A 356 -36.74 -22.06 15.68
C PRO A 356 -36.48 -22.44 17.14
N GLN A 357 -36.07 -21.47 17.96
CA GLN A 357 -35.87 -21.72 19.40
C GLN A 357 -37.20 -21.74 20.17
N GLY A 358 -38.22 -21.05 19.65
CA GLY A 358 -39.55 -20.93 20.26
C GLY A 358 -40.53 -22.04 19.86
N ALA A 359 -41.80 -21.85 20.20
CA ALA A 359 -42.88 -22.74 19.80
C ALA A 359 -42.95 -22.81 18.28
N MET A 360 -42.89 -24.03 17.74
CA MET A 360 -42.95 -24.28 16.31
C MET A 360 -44.39 -24.14 15.82
N ARG A 361 -44.59 -23.44 14.70
CA ARG A 361 -45.89 -23.36 14.05
C ARG A 361 -46.21 -24.70 13.39
N THR A 362 -47.45 -25.17 13.57
CA THR A 362 -47.93 -26.40 12.92
C THR A 362 -48.47 -26.11 11.53
N ASP A 363 -49.01 -24.91 11.32
CA ASP A 363 -49.64 -24.51 10.06
C ASP A 363 -48.60 -24.13 8.98
N PRO A 364 -48.74 -24.65 7.74
CA PRO A 364 -47.86 -24.29 6.63
C PRO A 364 -48.06 -22.83 6.18
N GLU A 365 -47.06 -22.26 5.51
CA GLU A 365 -47.24 -20.98 4.82
C GLU A 365 -48.19 -21.15 3.63
N PRO A 366 -49.12 -20.21 3.37
CA PRO A 366 -49.96 -20.26 2.19
C PRO A 366 -49.11 -20.10 0.92
N GLU A 367 -49.23 -21.06 -0.01
CA GLU A 367 -48.55 -21.02 -1.30
C GLU A 367 -49.38 -20.21 -2.31
N GLY A 368 -48.91 -19.02 -2.68
CA GLY A 368 -49.50 -18.23 -3.76
C GLY A 368 -48.91 -18.63 -5.12
N GLU A 369 -49.76 -18.82 -6.13
CA GLU A 369 -49.32 -19.21 -7.49
C GLU A 369 -48.31 -18.22 -8.11
N VAL A 370 -48.46 -16.92 -7.84
CA VAL A 370 -47.57 -15.87 -8.34
C VAL A 370 -47.13 -14.94 -7.20
N PRO A 371 -45.84 -14.92 -6.83
CA PRO A 371 -45.35 -14.03 -5.80
C PRO A 371 -45.30 -12.58 -6.31
N ALA A 372 -45.82 -11.64 -5.52
CA ALA A 372 -45.72 -10.20 -5.78
C ALA A 372 -44.33 -9.62 -5.46
N THR A 373 -43.25 -10.34 -5.80
CA THR A 373 -41.87 -9.91 -5.55
C THR A 373 -41.38 -8.98 -6.64
N LYS A 374 -40.79 -7.84 -6.27
CA LYS A 374 -40.18 -6.91 -7.21
C LYS A 374 -38.94 -7.55 -7.86
N LEU A 375 -39.06 -7.90 -9.14
CA LEU A 375 -37.97 -8.49 -9.91
C LEU A 375 -37.06 -7.43 -10.52
N ASP A 376 -35.78 -7.74 -10.60
CA ASP A 376 -34.79 -6.90 -11.27
C ASP A 376 -34.60 -7.32 -12.73
N TRP A 377 -34.90 -6.40 -13.66
CA TRP A 377 -34.82 -6.65 -15.10
C TRP A 377 -33.45 -7.16 -15.58
N HIS A 378 -32.37 -6.70 -14.95
CA HIS A 378 -31.01 -7.16 -15.29
C HIS A 378 -30.76 -8.64 -14.99
N GLU A 379 -31.49 -9.23 -14.05
CA GLU A 379 -31.38 -10.63 -13.69
C GLU A 379 -32.22 -11.50 -14.60
N ILE A 380 -33.46 -11.09 -14.83
CA ILE A 380 -34.36 -11.73 -15.82
C ILE A 380 -33.66 -11.82 -17.17
N LYS A 381 -33.10 -10.70 -17.65
CA LYS A 381 -32.37 -10.63 -18.91
C LYS A 381 -31.12 -11.53 -18.93
N ALA A 382 -30.49 -11.75 -17.79
CA ALA A 382 -29.34 -12.64 -17.69
C ALA A 382 -29.76 -14.12 -17.68
N ALA A 383 -30.84 -14.46 -16.97
CA ALA A 383 -31.42 -15.79 -16.92
C ALA A 383 -31.93 -16.25 -18.29
N GLN A 384 -32.58 -15.34 -19.04
CA GLN A 384 -33.05 -15.58 -20.41
C GLN A 384 -31.93 -15.61 -21.47
N GLY A 385 -30.65 -15.44 -21.08
CA GLY A 385 -29.52 -15.41 -22.03
C GLY A 385 -29.48 -14.17 -22.95
N MET A 386 -30.38 -13.20 -22.74
CA MET A 386 -30.49 -11.97 -23.55
C MET A 386 -29.38 -10.94 -23.25
N LYS A 387 -28.64 -11.11 -22.16
CA LYS A 387 -27.56 -10.19 -21.75
C LYS A 387 -26.29 -10.42 -22.58
N LYS A 388 -26.19 -9.73 -23.71
CA LYS A 388 -24.97 -9.70 -24.55
C LYS A 388 -24.01 -8.62 -24.06
N SER A 389 -22.84 -9.01 -23.55
CA SER A 389 -21.77 -8.08 -23.19
C SER A 389 -20.40 -8.74 -23.29
N ALA A 390 -19.52 -8.22 -24.15
CA ALA A 390 -18.14 -8.70 -24.30
C ALA A 390 -17.30 -8.58 -23.01
N TRP A 391 -17.75 -7.77 -22.05
CA TRP A 391 -17.06 -7.52 -20.79
C TRP A 391 -17.56 -8.39 -19.63
N ALA A 392 -18.65 -9.13 -19.84
CA ALA A 392 -19.14 -10.12 -18.89
C ALA A 392 -18.31 -11.41 -18.99
N ASN A 393 -18.10 -12.09 -17.86
CA ASN A 393 -17.42 -13.39 -17.78
C ASN A 393 -16.01 -13.47 -18.40
N VAL A 394 -15.33 -12.33 -18.56
CA VAL A 394 -13.94 -12.27 -18.99
C VAL A 394 -13.04 -12.99 -17.98
N LYS A 395 -12.11 -13.82 -18.47
CA LYS A 395 -11.07 -14.45 -17.65
C LYS A 395 -10.23 -13.37 -16.99
N ARG A 396 -10.28 -13.31 -15.65
CA ARG A 396 -9.50 -12.38 -14.83
C ARG A 396 -8.56 -13.18 -13.95
N THR A 397 -7.48 -12.56 -13.50
CA THR A 397 -6.62 -13.17 -12.51
C THR A 397 -7.43 -13.47 -11.26
N ILE A 398 -7.40 -14.74 -10.86
CA ILE A 398 -8.04 -15.20 -9.64
C ILE A 398 -7.29 -14.53 -8.48
N TRP A 399 -8.00 -13.77 -7.64
CA TRP A 399 -7.44 -13.13 -6.44
C TRP A 399 -7.30 -14.09 -5.26
N MET A 400 -7.14 -15.39 -5.55
CA MET A 400 -6.84 -16.43 -4.58
C MET A 400 -5.31 -16.51 -4.44
N LEU A 401 -4.86 -16.67 -3.20
CA LEU A 401 -3.48 -17.00 -2.81
C LEU A 401 -2.44 -15.87 -2.92
N GLY A 402 -2.62 -14.86 -2.07
CA GLY A 402 -1.50 -14.10 -1.50
C GLY A 402 -1.72 -13.67 -0.05
N TRP A 403 -2.84 -14.08 0.56
CA TRP A 403 -3.34 -13.52 1.83
C TRP A 403 -3.39 -14.52 2.98
N ARG A 404 -3.33 -15.83 2.71
CA ARG A 404 -3.41 -16.87 3.76
C ARG A 404 -2.11 -17.06 4.55
N ALA A 405 -1.03 -16.33 4.24
CA ALA A 405 0.30 -16.54 4.83
C ALA A 405 0.68 -15.54 5.94
N LYS A 406 -0.22 -14.65 6.39
CA LYS A 406 0.11 -13.65 7.45
C LYS A 406 -0.70 -13.76 8.74
N PHE A 407 -1.75 -14.56 8.78
CA PHE A 407 -2.66 -14.65 9.95
C PHE A 407 -2.50 -15.93 10.79
N HIS A 408 -1.56 -16.83 10.44
CA HIS A 408 -1.22 -17.96 11.30
C HIS A 408 0.23 -17.84 11.77
N GLY A 409 0.38 -17.95 13.10
CA GLY A 409 1.59 -17.77 13.87
C GLY A 409 2.78 -18.62 13.42
N GLY A 410 3.94 -18.17 13.90
CA GLY A 410 5.26 -18.63 13.51
C GLY A 410 5.49 -20.14 13.65
N GLY A 411 6.09 -20.69 12.60
CA GLY A 411 6.81 -21.95 12.59
C GLY A 411 7.74 -21.97 11.38
N PRO A 412 9.03 -22.35 11.52
CA PRO A 412 10.01 -22.17 10.46
C PRO A 412 9.81 -23.21 9.36
N LYS A 413 9.37 -22.79 8.17
CA LYS A 413 9.37 -23.66 6.98
C LYS A 413 10.57 -23.34 6.10
N LYS A 414 11.49 -24.31 6.08
CA LYS A 414 12.69 -24.37 5.25
C LYS A 414 12.35 -24.18 3.78
N MET A 415 13.17 -23.37 3.10
CA MET A 415 13.19 -23.18 1.66
C MET A 415 13.59 -24.50 0.98
N PHE A 416 12.76 -24.98 0.05
CA PHE A 416 13.23 -25.79 -1.06
C PHE A 416 12.74 -25.13 -2.35
N ALA A 417 13.68 -24.50 -3.05
CA ALA A 417 13.51 -23.98 -4.39
C ALA A 417 14.52 -24.69 -5.30
N GLN A 418 14.02 -25.61 -6.12
CA GLN A 418 14.63 -26.06 -7.37
C GLN A 418 13.41 -26.24 -8.29
N GLY A 419 13.23 -25.57 -9.43
CA GLY A 419 14.21 -25.08 -10.38
C GLY A 419 14.47 -26.16 -11.41
N LEU A 420 13.52 -26.44 -12.32
CA LEU A 420 13.86 -27.11 -13.57
C LEU A 420 13.01 -26.60 -14.75
N THR A 421 13.72 -26.04 -15.70
CA THR A 421 13.26 -25.62 -17.03
C THR A 421 13.41 -26.74 -18.04
N ARG A 422 12.54 -26.69 -19.06
CA ARG A 422 12.73 -27.11 -20.48
C ARG A 422 12.60 -28.60 -20.87
N SER A 423 11.72 -28.75 -21.87
CA SER A 423 11.93 -29.44 -23.17
C SER A 423 11.41 -30.87 -23.36
N ILE A 424 10.31 -30.93 -24.12
CA ILE A 424 10.13 -31.71 -25.37
C ILE A 424 10.81 -33.09 -25.45
N GLY A 425 9.97 -34.12 -25.57
CA GLY A 425 10.39 -35.43 -26.05
C GLY A 425 9.23 -36.42 -26.05
N LYS A 426 8.47 -36.47 -27.16
CA LYS A 426 7.55 -37.57 -27.45
C LYS A 426 8.32 -38.90 -27.42
N LYS A 427 7.84 -39.89 -26.69
CA LYS A 427 7.97 -41.30 -27.12
C LYS A 427 6.80 -42.13 -26.58
N LEU A 428 6.06 -42.59 -27.57
CA LEU A 428 5.03 -43.62 -27.56
C LEU A 428 5.69 -44.95 -27.18
N LEU A 429 5.15 -45.69 -26.21
CA LEU A 429 5.21 -47.15 -26.19
C LEU A 429 4.15 -47.69 -25.24
N ARG A 430 3.16 -48.35 -25.85
CA ARG A 430 2.24 -49.30 -25.21
C ARG A 430 3.05 -50.51 -24.74
N VAL A 431 2.76 -51.00 -23.54
CA VAL A 431 2.84 -52.44 -23.23
C VAL A 431 1.58 -52.81 -22.44
N GLN A 432 0.99 -53.92 -22.85
CA GLN A 432 -0.24 -54.56 -22.37
C GLN A 432 -0.08 -55.19 -20.98
N GLN A 433 -1.21 -55.18 -20.25
CA GLN A 433 -1.81 -56.28 -19.47
C GLN A 433 -0.92 -57.13 -18.54
N ALA A 434 -1.24 -57.09 -17.25
CA ALA A 434 -1.54 -58.29 -16.45
C ALA A 434 -2.24 -57.90 -15.13
N LEU A 435 -3.47 -58.38 -14.94
CA LEU A 435 -4.09 -58.58 -13.62
C LEU A 435 -3.43 -59.81 -12.97
N PRO A 436 -3.48 -59.93 -11.63
CA PRO A 436 -4.45 -60.91 -11.13
C PRO A 436 -5.23 -60.44 -9.89
N VAL A 437 -6.45 -60.94 -9.88
CA VAL A 437 -7.38 -61.05 -8.76
C VAL A 437 -6.82 -62.06 -7.76
N CYS A 438 -6.86 -61.75 -6.46
CA CYS A 438 -6.85 -62.74 -5.38
C CYS A 438 -7.76 -62.25 -4.24
N HIS A 439 -8.88 -62.94 -4.06
CA HIS A 439 -9.66 -62.96 -2.84
C HIS A 439 -8.94 -63.80 -1.79
N ALA A 440 -8.90 -63.34 -0.53
CA ALA A 440 -9.08 -64.20 0.64
C ALA A 440 -9.31 -63.37 1.91
N ASN A 441 -10.29 -63.83 2.68
CA ASN A 441 -10.71 -63.37 4.00
C ASN A 441 -9.56 -63.30 5.02
N VAL A 442 -9.76 -62.54 6.10
CA VAL A 442 -9.75 -63.02 7.52
C VAL A 442 -9.72 -61.84 8.51
N ALA A 443 -10.54 -62.00 9.55
CA ALA A 443 -10.45 -61.45 10.91
C ALA A 443 -10.74 -59.96 11.20
N SER A 444 -11.85 -59.76 11.92
CA SER A 444 -12.05 -58.71 12.92
C SER A 444 -10.94 -58.69 13.98
N PRO A 445 -10.82 -57.58 14.72
CA PRO A 445 -11.14 -57.71 16.13
C PRO A 445 -12.00 -56.56 16.67
N ALA A 446 -12.90 -56.94 17.58
CA ALA A 446 -13.56 -56.05 18.53
C ALA A 446 -12.61 -55.68 19.67
N CYS A 447 -12.70 -54.44 20.16
CA CYS A 447 -12.38 -53.98 21.52
C CYS A 447 -13.00 -52.57 21.65
N LEU A 448 -14.12 -52.40 22.37
CA LEU A 448 -14.26 -52.25 23.82
C LEU A 448 -14.13 -50.80 24.32
N SER A 449 -14.97 -50.50 25.31
CA SER A 449 -15.07 -49.33 26.19
C SER A 449 -15.81 -48.10 25.61
N SER A 450 -17.04 -47.76 26.04
CA SER A 450 -17.65 -47.52 27.36
C SER A 450 -17.50 -46.08 27.88
N VAL A 451 -18.62 -45.59 28.44
CA VAL A 451 -18.76 -44.51 29.44
C VAL A 451 -19.17 -43.13 28.90
N CYS A 452 -20.48 -42.87 28.97
CA CYS A 452 -21.04 -41.55 29.26
C CYS A 452 -20.68 -41.13 30.70
N PRO A 453 -20.66 -39.82 30.98
CA PRO A 453 -21.72 -39.35 31.88
C PRO A 453 -22.36 -38.02 31.45
N ALA A 454 -23.66 -37.96 31.69
CA ALA A 454 -24.46 -36.76 31.71
C ALA A 454 -24.14 -35.91 32.94
N LEU A 455 -24.06 -34.59 32.78
CA LEU A 455 -24.24 -33.63 33.87
C LEU A 455 -25.03 -32.44 33.34
N ARG A 456 -26.14 -32.18 34.01
CA ARG A 456 -27.21 -31.23 33.73
C ARG A 456 -27.17 -30.19 34.85
N ARG A 457 -27.07 -28.90 34.52
CA ARG A 457 -27.94 -27.79 35.00
C ARG A 457 -27.24 -26.43 35.21
N GLN A 458 -27.92 -25.43 34.65
CA GLN A 458 -28.22 -24.06 35.14
C GLN A 458 -27.11 -23.01 35.01
N ASP A 459 -27.20 -22.10 34.03
CA ASP A 459 -28.12 -20.95 33.86
C ASP A 459 -27.82 -19.80 34.84
N GLN A 460 -27.29 -18.70 34.28
CA GLN A 460 -27.75 -17.33 34.54
C GLN A 460 -27.08 -16.37 33.55
N CYS A 461 -27.76 -16.12 32.42
CA CYS A 461 -27.49 -14.98 31.55
C CYS A 461 -28.39 -13.82 31.98
N HIS A 462 -27.78 -12.74 32.49
CA HIS A 462 -28.48 -11.47 32.65
C HIS A 462 -28.56 -10.76 31.29
N THR A 463 -29.75 -10.77 30.69
CA THR A 463 -30.15 -9.88 29.60
C THR A 463 -30.46 -8.49 30.16
N GLN A 464 -29.72 -7.46 29.71
CA GLN A 464 -30.14 -6.07 29.85
C GLN A 464 -30.82 -5.59 28.56
N PRO A 465 -31.87 -4.74 28.66
CA PRO A 465 -32.72 -4.37 27.53
C PRO A 465 -32.06 -3.33 26.60
N ALA A 466 -32.49 -3.36 25.35
CA ALA A 466 -32.04 -2.49 24.26
C ALA A 466 -32.32 -1.01 24.55
N GLU A 467 -31.25 -0.26 24.77
CA GLU A 467 -31.29 1.20 24.85
C GLU A 467 -31.17 1.78 23.42
N SER A 468 -32.21 2.48 22.98
CA SER A 468 -32.27 3.16 21.69
C SER A 468 -31.27 4.31 21.61
N LEU A 469 -30.27 4.20 20.73
CA LEU A 469 -29.32 5.28 20.43
C LEU A 469 -29.62 6.00 19.11
N PRO A 470 -29.29 7.30 19.00
CA PRO A 470 -29.93 8.26 18.08
C PRO A 470 -29.40 8.20 16.65
N PRO A 471 -30.13 8.77 15.67
CA PRO A 471 -29.76 8.72 14.26
C PRO A 471 -28.43 9.42 13.97
N LEU A 472 -27.59 8.75 13.18
CA LEU A 472 -26.32 9.24 12.66
C LEU A 472 -26.51 10.62 12.00
N ARG A 473 -26.04 11.67 12.67
CA ARG A 473 -26.01 13.04 12.12
C ARG A 473 -25.22 13.06 10.81
N ASN A 474 -25.91 13.47 9.74
CA ASN A 474 -25.31 13.80 8.46
C ASN A 474 -24.25 14.89 8.63
N THR A 475 -22.97 14.53 8.43
CA THR A 475 -21.87 15.46 8.11
C THR A 475 -21.01 14.92 6.97
#